data_AF-A0A5A7SQF4-F1
#
_entry.id   AF-A0A5A7SQF4-F1
#
_cell.length_a   1.000
_cell.length_b   1.000
_cell.length_c   1.000
_cell.angle_alpha   90.00
_cell.angle_beta   90.00
_cell.angle_gamma   90.00
#
_symmetry.space_group_name_H-M   'P 1'
#
loop_
_entity.id
_entity.type
_entity.pdbx_description
1 polymer ?
#
loop_
_entity_poly.entity_id
_entity_poly.type
_entity_poly.pdbx_seq_one_letter_code
_entity_poly.pdbx_strand_id
1 'polypeptide(L)'
;MFGDYKSIEDMLKPNSNASWGNRIALLLIDIPKLTDYELSNPIQFIKAAQKLIKRKRYSYAIFLLDKLMEMVQKLKGPEAAAKCVYKMARNSSLSISNMIGPKEKMALLGHPAKGIYFTIFGIPQVGTLT
;
A
#
# COMPACT_ATOMS: atom_id res chain seq x y z
N MET A 1 20.62 16.85 1.94
CA MET A 1 20.94 16.09 3.15
C MET A 1 20.61 14.64 2.87
N PHE A 2 21.64 13.79 2.76
CA PHE A 2 21.48 12.34 2.67
C PHE A 2 20.93 11.85 4.01
N GLY A 3 19.95 10.95 4.00
CA GLY A 3 19.24 10.56 5.21
C GLY A 3 20.13 9.70 6.09
N ASP A 4 20.61 10.26 7.20
CA ASP A 4 21.36 9.50 8.20
C ASP A 4 20.54 8.30 8.68
N TYR A 5 21.18 7.13 8.69
CA TYR A 5 20.62 5.89 9.23
C TYR A 5 20.23 6.12 10.69
N LYS A 6 18.98 5.85 11.05
CA LYS A 6 18.51 5.92 12.44
C LYS A 6 18.58 4.56 13.11
N SER A 7 19.02 4.54 14.36
CA SER A 7 18.97 3.32 15.16
C SER A 7 17.50 2.91 15.41
N ILE A 8 17.27 1.62 15.65
CA ILE A 8 15.92 1.12 15.93
C ILE A 8 15.35 1.80 17.19
N GLU A 9 16.19 2.04 18.20
CA GLU A 9 15.80 2.73 19.43
C GLU A 9 15.27 4.15 19.13
N ASP A 10 15.90 4.87 18.20
CA ASP A 10 15.45 6.19 17.77
C ASP A 10 14.17 6.16 16.91
N MET A 11 13.95 5.06 16.18
CA MET A 11 12.73 4.86 15.39
C MET A 11 11.52 4.47 16.26
N LEU A 12 11.75 3.86 17.42
CA LEU A 12 10.71 3.46 18.38
C LEU A 12 10.25 4.59 19.31
N LYS A 13 11.01 5.70 19.38
CA LYS A 13 10.62 6.87 20.17
C LYS A 13 9.29 7.47 19.65
N PRO A 14 8.40 7.92 20.55
CA PRO A 14 7.17 8.60 20.15
C PRO A 14 7.50 9.86 19.34
N ASN A 15 6.71 10.13 18.29
CA ASN A 15 6.90 11.25 17.36
C ASN A 15 8.23 11.27 16.59
N SER A 16 8.90 10.11 16.43
CA SER A 16 10.08 10.03 15.58
C SER A 16 9.76 10.39 14.13
N ASN A 17 10.57 11.26 13.53
CA ASN A 17 10.47 11.63 12.11
C ASN A 17 10.72 10.44 11.16
N ALA A 18 11.23 9.31 11.67
CA ALA A 18 11.30 8.04 10.95
C ALA A 18 10.85 6.90 11.88
N SER A 19 9.55 6.85 12.16
CA SER A 19 8.92 5.79 12.95
C SER A 19 9.22 4.40 12.38
N TRP A 20 9.43 3.42 13.24
CA TRP A 20 9.62 2.02 12.84
C TRP A 20 8.41 1.47 12.07
N GLY A 21 8.67 0.76 10.97
CA GLY A 21 7.66 0.11 10.13
C GLY A 21 7.16 0.94 8.94
N ASN A 22 6.36 0.29 8.08
CA ASN A 22 5.79 0.92 6.89
C ASN A 22 4.43 1.54 7.19
N ARG A 23 4.22 2.78 6.74
CA ARG A 23 2.89 3.39 6.73
C ARG A 23 2.10 2.87 5.54
N ILE A 24 0.92 2.32 5.80
CA ILE A 24 0.06 1.72 4.78
C ILE A 24 -1.17 2.61 4.60
N ALA A 25 -1.50 2.91 3.36
CA ALA A 25 -2.77 3.52 2.98
C ALA A 25 -3.49 2.60 1.99
N LEU A 26 -4.80 2.45 2.17
CA LEU A 26 -5.64 1.60 1.33
C LEU A 26 -6.55 2.45 0.45
N LEU A 27 -6.67 2.05 -0.80
CA LEU A 27 -7.56 2.69 -1.77
C LEU A 27 -8.42 1.61 -2.43
N LEU A 28 -9.70 1.57 -2.06
CA LEU A 28 -10.67 0.66 -2.66
C LEU A 28 -11.26 1.30 -3.92
N ILE A 29 -11.18 0.58 -5.03
CA ILE A 29 -11.57 1.06 -6.36
C ILE A 29 -12.29 -0.05 -7.10
N ASP A 30 -13.45 0.29 -7.66
CA ASP A 30 -14.13 -0.56 -8.62
C ASP A 30 -13.45 -0.36 -9.98
N ILE A 31 -12.64 -1.34 -10.38
CA ILE A 31 -11.96 -1.29 -11.68
C ILE A 31 -13.04 -1.23 -12.78
N PRO A 32 -12.93 -0.32 -13.76
CA PRO A 32 -13.86 -0.28 -14.89
C PRO A 32 -13.98 -1.66 -15.54
N LYS A 33 -15.15 -2.03 -16.08
CA LYS A 33 -15.25 -3.31 -16.77
C LYS A 33 -14.61 -3.18 -18.13
N LEU A 34 -13.85 -4.20 -18.53
CA LEU A 34 -13.21 -4.22 -19.86
C LEU A 34 -14.26 -4.18 -20.98
N THR A 35 -15.45 -4.73 -20.75
CA THR A 35 -16.59 -4.73 -21.68
C THR A 35 -17.11 -3.34 -22.03
N ASP A 36 -16.83 -2.34 -21.18
CA ASP A 36 -17.32 -0.97 -21.37
C ASP A 36 -16.44 -0.18 -22.35
N TYR A 37 -15.34 -0.78 -22.83
CA TYR A 37 -14.36 -0.15 -23.71
C TYR A 37 -14.05 -1.07 -24.90
N GLU A 38 -13.71 -0.46 -26.04
CA GLU A 38 -13.27 -1.23 -27.20
C GLU A 38 -11.92 -1.91 -26.90
N LEU A 39 -11.88 -3.24 -26.98
CA LEU A 39 -10.63 -4.01 -26.81
C LEU A 39 -9.55 -3.64 -27.84
N SER A 40 -9.96 -3.14 -29.00
CA SER A 40 -9.06 -2.65 -30.05
C SER A 40 -8.22 -1.44 -29.60
N ASN A 41 -8.67 -0.71 -28.57
CA ASN A 41 -7.98 0.45 -28.03
C ASN A 41 -7.85 0.38 -26.49
N PRO A 42 -6.91 -0.43 -25.97
CA PRO A 42 -6.73 -0.61 -24.52
C PRO A 42 -6.32 0.68 -23.80
N ILE A 43 -5.84 1.69 -24.53
CA ILE A 43 -5.46 2.99 -23.97
C ILE A 43 -6.66 3.71 -23.35
N GLN A 44 -7.87 3.54 -23.90
CA GLN A 44 -9.07 4.15 -23.35
C GLN A 44 -9.39 3.62 -21.95
N PHE A 45 -9.32 2.29 -21.79
CA PHE A 45 -9.48 1.62 -20.50
C PHE A 45 -8.44 2.11 -19.48
N ILE A 46 -7.16 2.17 -19.87
CA ILE A 46 -6.08 2.65 -19.00
C ILE A 46 -6.33 4.09 -18.57
N LYS A 47 -6.71 4.98 -19.49
CA LYS A 47 -7.01 6.39 -19.19
C LYS A 47 -8.20 6.51 -18.23
N ALA A 48 -9.25 5.71 -18.41
CA ALA A 48 -10.40 5.70 -17.53
C ALA A 48 -10.05 5.21 -16.11
N ALA A 49 -9.32 4.10 -16.00
CA ALA A 49 -8.81 3.58 -14.73
C ALA A 49 -7.92 4.62 -14.02
N GLN A 50 -6.99 5.25 -14.75
CA GLN A 50 -6.14 6.32 -14.21
C GLN A 50 -6.96 7.53 -13.70
N LYS A 51 -7.97 7.97 -14.45
CA LYS A 51 -8.86 9.07 -14.05
C LYS A 51 -9.61 8.70 -12.76
N LEU A 52 -10.12 7.47 -12.66
CA LEU A 52 -10.80 6.96 -11.48
C LEU A 52 -9.87 6.91 -10.26
N ILE A 53 -8.67 6.36 -10.41
CA ILE A 53 -7.64 6.31 -9.36
C ILE A 53 -7.29 7.72 -8.88
N LYS A 54 -7.03 8.66 -9.80
CA LYS A 54 -6.75 10.06 -9.45
C LYS A 54 -7.90 10.68 -8.67
N ARG A 55 -9.14 10.51 -9.14
CA ARG A 55 -10.34 11.04 -8.46
C ARG A 55 -10.46 10.51 -7.03
N LYS A 56 -10.28 9.20 -6.83
CA LYS A 56 -10.36 8.60 -5.49
C LYS A 56 -9.17 9.00 -4.61
N ARG A 57 -7.97 9.10 -5.19
CA ARG A 57 -6.75 9.53 -4.49
C ARG A 57 -6.86 10.95 -3.93
N TYR A 58 -7.41 11.87 -4.71
CA TYR A 58 -7.61 13.26 -4.29
C TYR A 58 -8.92 13.49 -3.52
N SER A 59 -9.70 12.43 -3.29
CA SER A 59 -10.88 12.54 -2.44
C SER A 59 -10.52 12.44 -0.96
N TYR A 60 -11.34 13.05 -0.10
CA TYR A 60 -11.20 12.91 1.36
C TYR A 60 -11.44 11.47 1.86
N ALA A 61 -11.87 10.54 1.00
CA ALA A 61 -12.15 9.16 1.39
C ALA A 61 -10.92 8.45 1.95
N ILE A 62 -9.72 8.67 1.39
CA ILE A 62 -8.48 8.05 1.91
C ILE A 62 -8.17 8.58 3.30
N PHE A 63 -8.26 9.89 3.49
CA PHE A 63 -8.00 10.53 4.79
C PHE A 63 -8.99 10.06 5.86
N LEU A 64 -10.28 9.97 5.51
CA LEU A 64 -11.31 9.47 6.42
C LEU A 64 -11.11 8.00 6.75
N LEU A 65 -10.73 7.17 5.77
CA LEU A 65 -10.43 5.75 6.00
C LEU A 65 -9.22 5.58 6.92
N ASP A 66 -8.16 6.35 6.71
CA ASP A 66 -6.96 6.35 7.57
C ASP A 66 -7.31 6.70 9.01
N LYS A 67 -8.09 7.78 9.23
CA LYS A 67 -8.57 8.18 10.55
C LYS A 67 -9.50 7.15 11.19
N LEU A 68 -10.37 6.52 10.41
CA LEU A 68 -11.22 5.44 10.88
C LEU A 68 -10.39 4.24 11.34
N MET A 69 -9.36 3.86 10.58
CA MET A 69 -8.47 2.76 10.93
C MET A 69 -7.64 3.08 12.18
N GLU A 70 -7.17 4.32 12.32
CA GLU A 70 -6.49 4.80 13.53
C GLU A 70 -7.42 4.70 14.76
N MET A 71 -8.68 5.09 14.63
CA MET A 71 -9.68 4.95 15.69
C MET A 71 -9.97 3.48 16.03
N VAL A 72 -10.15 2.61 15.03
CA VAL A 72 -10.36 1.17 15.25
C VAL A 72 -9.18 0.57 16.00
N GLN A 73 -7.95 0.92 15.61
CA GLN A 73 -6.75 0.44 16.28
C GLN A 73 -6.68 0.91 17.74
N LYS A 74 -7.00 2.19 18.02
CA LYS A 74 -6.98 2.73 19.39
C LYS A 74 -8.10 2.17 20.28
N LEU A 75 -9.30 1.97 19.74
CA LEU A 75 -10.48 1.57 20.53
C LEU A 75 -10.63 0.06 20.67
N LYS A 76 -10.29 -0.70 19.63
CA LYS A 76 -10.52 -2.15 19.54
C LYS A 76 -9.23 -2.96 19.42
N GLY A 77 -8.09 -2.30 19.43
CA GLY A 77 -6.78 -2.92 19.33
C GLY A 77 -6.36 -3.32 17.91
N PRO A 78 -5.12 -3.80 17.77
CA PRO A 78 -4.52 -4.12 16.48
C PRO A 78 -5.19 -5.32 15.77
N GLU A 79 -5.69 -6.30 16.50
CA GLU A 79 -6.35 -7.49 15.93
C GLU A 79 -7.64 -7.12 15.17
N ALA A 80 -8.45 -6.22 15.75
CA ALA A 80 -9.66 -5.74 15.10
C ALA A 80 -9.34 -4.95 13.83
N ALA A 81 -8.32 -4.09 13.87
CA ALA A 81 -7.84 -3.37 12.70
C ALA A 81 -7.34 -4.34 11.60
N ALA A 82 -6.57 -5.36 11.97
CA ALA A 82 -6.12 -6.40 11.05
C ALA A 82 -7.29 -7.15 10.41
N LYS A 83 -8.30 -7.52 11.19
CA LYS A 83 -9.53 -8.18 10.70
C LYS A 83 -10.31 -7.30 9.73
N CYS A 84 -10.35 -5.98 9.95
CA CYS A 84 -10.95 -5.02 9.02
C CYS A 84 -10.21 -5.01 7.67
N VAL A 85 -8.88 -4.89 7.69
CA VAL A 85 -8.07 -4.94 6.46
C VAL A 85 -8.24 -6.27 5.74
N TYR A 86 -8.20 -7.39 6.48
CA TYR A 86 -8.41 -8.73 5.92
C TYR A 86 -9.77 -8.86 5.25
N LYS A 87 -10.84 -8.34 5.87
CA LYS A 87 -12.19 -8.35 5.29
C LYS A 87 -12.26 -7.51 4.01
N MET A 88 -11.62 -6.35 3.98
CA MET A 88 -11.54 -5.52 2.77
C MET A 88 -10.83 -6.26 1.64
N ALA A 89 -9.67 -6.86 1.93
CA ALA A 89 -8.93 -7.64 0.95
C ALA A 89 -9.73 -8.85 0.45
N ARG A 90 -10.40 -9.58 1.35
CA ARG A 90 -11.28 -10.72 0.99
C ARG A 90 -12.40 -10.34 0.02
N ASN A 91 -12.93 -9.13 0.14
CA ASN A 91 -14.03 -8.65 -0.69
C ASN A 91 -13.55 -7.99 -1.99
N SER A 92 -12.24 -7.98 -2.26
CA SER A 92 -11.65 -7.41 -3.47
C SER A 92 -11.00 -8.49 -4.31
N SER A 93 -11.19 -8.41 -5.63
CA SER A 93 -10.68 -9.41 -6.59
C SER A 93 -9.18 -9.32 -6.83
N LEU A 94 -8.59 -8.13 -6.67
CA LEU A 94 -7.19 -7.86 -6.91
C LEU A 94 -6.67 -6.79 -5.93
N SER A 95 -5.46 -6.99 -5.42
CA SER A 95 -4.70 -5.96 -4.70
C SER A 95 -3.42 -5.63 -5.45
N ILE A 96 -3.07 -4.36 -5.51
CA ILE A 96 -1.80 -3.86 -6.02
C ILE A 96 -1.16 -3.05 -4.90
N SER A 97 0.07 -3.40 -4.52
CA SER A 97 0.83 -2.69 -3.49
C SER A 97 2.02 -1.98 -4.12
N ASN A 98 2.29 -0.75 -3.69
CA ASN A 98 3.50 -0.03 -4.08
C ASN A 98 4.21 0.45 -2.81
N MET A 99 5.48 0.10 -2.66
CA MET A 99 6.32 0.50 -1.54
C MET A 99 7.53 1.27 -2.06
N ILE A 100 7.81 2.42 -1.46
CA ILE A 100 8.98 3.22 -1.82
C ILE A 100 10.21 2.49 -1.28
N GLY A 101 11.08 2.06 -2.20
CA GLY A 101 12.33 1.41 -1.88
C GLY A 101 13.48 2.40 -1.60
N PRO A 102 14.62 1.87 -1.13
CA PRO A 102 15.84 2.63 -0.92
C PRO A 102 16.41 3.13 -2.25
N LYS A 103 16.94 4.36 -2.25
CA LYS A 103 17.63 4.94 -3.41
C LYS A 103 19.12 4.57 -3.47
N GLU A 104 19.68 4.17 -2.34
CA GLU A 104 21.08 3.80 -2.19
C GLU A 104 21.32 2.35 -2.59
N LYS A 105 22.54 2.06 -3.07
CA LYS A 105 22.95 0.69 -3.39
C LYS A 105 23.03 -0.11 -2.10
N MET A 106 22.41 -1.29 -2.10
CA MET A 106 22.44 -2.21 -0.97
C MET A 106 23.34 -3.41 -1.26
N ALA A 107 23.90 -3.97 -0.20
CA ALA A 107 24.62 -5.23 -0.24
C ALA A 107 24.16 -6.11 0.92
N LEU A 108 24.01 -7.40 0.66
CA LEU A 108 23.73 -8.42 1.66
C LEU A 108 25.01 -9.23 1.89
N LEU A 109 25.53 -9.22 3.11
CA LEU A 109 26.77 -9.93 3.47
C LEU A 109 27.95 -9.60 2.54
N GLY A 110 28.06 -8.33 2.10
CA GLY A 110 29.09 -7.87 1.17
C GLY A 110 28.79 -8.14 -0.31
N HIS A 111 27.73 -8.87 -0.64
CA HIS A 111 27.30 -9.11 -2.02
C HIS A 111 26.28 -8.05 -2.46
N PRO A 112 26.50 -7.35 -3.59
CA PRO A 112 25.58 -6.31 -4.04
C PRO A 112 24.21 -6.88 -4.39
N ALA A 113 23.15 -6.28 -3.85
CA ALA A 113 21.78 -6.66 -4.17
C ALA A 113 21.35 -6.06 -5.51
N LYS A 114 20.85 -6.91 -6.42
CA LYS A 114 20.37 -6.47 -7.75
C LYS A 114 18.93 -5.94 -7.72
N GLY A 115 18.14 -6.37 -6.75
CA GLY A 115 16.75 -5.98 -6.60
C GLY A 115 16.18 -6.46 -5.28
N ILE A 116 15.07 -5.84 -4.87
CA ILE A 116 14.32 -6.21 -3.68
C ILE A 116 12.88 -6.45 -4.13
N TYR A 117 12.39 -7.66 -3.88
CA TYR A 117 11.03 -8.05 -4.20
C TYR A 117 10.30 -8.33 -2.90
N PHE A 118 9.06 -7.86 -2.80
CA PHE A 118 8.23 -8.09 -1.63
C PHE A 118 7.05 -8.97 -2.02
N THR A 119 6.65 -9.83 -1.11
CA THR A 119 5.45 -10.63 -1.26
C THR A 119 4.64 -10.54 0.03
N ILE A 120 3.33 -10.54 -0.11
CA ILE A 120 2.42 -10.45 1.03
C ILE A 120 1.81 -11.83 1.25
N PHE A 121 2.04 -12.39 2.43
CA PHE A 121 1.47 -13.67 2.84
C PHE A 121 0.21 -13.47 3.69
N GLY A 122 -0.70 -14.45 3.66
CA GLY A 122 -1.88 -14.46 4.53
C GLY A 122 -3.03 -13.57 4.07
N ILE A 123 -3.01 -13.05 2.85
CA ILE A 123 -4.13 -12.35 2.22
C ILE A 123 -4.92 -13.35 1.36
N PRO A 124 -6.27 -13.29 1.35
CA PRO A 124 -7.13 -14.25 0.65
C PRO A 124 -7.03 -14.22 -0.88
N GLN A 125 -6.18 -13.37 -1.46
CA GLN A 125 -6.02 -13.22 -2.90
C GLN A 125 -4.95 -14.17 -3.43
N VAL A 126 -5.21 -14.77 -4.59
CA VAL A 126 -4.39 -15.86 -5.17
C VAL A 126 -3.04 -15.37 -5.72
N GLY A 127 -2.79 -14.05 -5.79
CA GLY A 127 -1.50 -13.50 -6.21
C GLY A 127 -1.28 -12.05 -5.78
N THR A 128 -0.04 -11.72 -5.39
CA THR A 128 0.42 -10.35 -5.15
C THR A 128 1.18 -9.88 -6.38
N LEU A 129 0.67 -8.86 -7.08
CA LEU A 129 1.42 -8.16 -8.12
C LEU A 129 2.17 -6.99 -7.45
N THR A 130 3.50 -7.08 -7.45
CA THR A 130 4.41 -5.99 -7.03
C THR A 130 4.89 -5.18 -8.22
#